data_AF-A0AA41VDJ9-F1
#
_entry.id   AF-A0AA41VDJ9-F1
#
_cell.length_a   1.000
_cell.length_b   1.000
_cell.length_c   1.000
_cell.angle_alpha   90.00
_cell.angle_beta   90.00
_cell.angle_gamma   90.00
#
_symmetry.space_group_name_H-M   'P 1'
#
loop_
_entity.id
_entity.type
_entity.pdbx_description
1 polymer ?
#
loop_
_entity_poly.entity_id
_entity_poly.type
_entity_poly.pdbx_seq_one_letter_code
_entity_poly.pdbx_strand_id
1 'polypeptide(L)' 'TEPGDADIIWTSMQVDEETRKATGITDRQYINQFPFEACLVMKHHLAVTVQK' A
#
# COMPACT_ATOMS: atom_id res chain seq x y z
N THR A 1 10.06 7.71 16.35
CA THR A 1 10.44 6.50 15.61
C THR A 1 10.13 6.78 14.18
N GLU A 2 11.14 6.90 13.33
CA GLU A 2 10.92 7.21 11.92
C GLU A 2 10.37 5.97 11.19
N PRO A 3 9.45 6.13 10.23
CA PRO A 3 8.92 5.00 9.48
C PRO A 3 10.01 4.18 8.77
N GLY A 4 11.08 4.81 8.30
CA GLY A 4 12.19 4.13 7.63
C GLY A 4 12.95 3.13 8.51
N ASP A 5 12.86 3.25 9.83
CA ASP A 5 13.56 2.38 10.79
C ASP A 5 12.70 1.23 11.32
N ALA A 6 11.40 1.17 10.96
CA ALA A 6 10.47 0.18 11.49
C ALA A 6 10.48 -1.13 10.68
N ASP A 7 10.54 -2.30 11.32
CA ASP A 7 10.44 -3.58 10.59
C ASP A 7 9.05 -3.84 10.01
N ILE A 8 8.00 -3.34 10.69
CA ILE A 8 6.60 -3.51 10.31
C ILE A 8 5.94 -2.13 10.26
N ILE A 9 5.39 -1.80 9.10
CA ILE A 9 4.57 -0.62 8.85
C ILE A 9 3.11 -1.06 8.87
N TRP A 10 2.32 -0.51 9.80
CA TRP A 10 0.88 -0.74 9.87
C TRP A 10 0.13 0.58 9.77
N THR A 11 -0.65 0.76 8.71
CA THR A 11 -1.36 2.01 8.46
C THR A 11 -2.73 1.76 7.84
N SER A 12 -3.66 2.67 8.13
CA SER A 12 -4.98 2.73 7.48
C SER A 12 -4.95 3.52 6.16
N MET A 13 -3.86 4.20 5.85
CA MET A 13 -3.69 4.97 4.61
C MET A 13 -2.89 4.17 3.59
N GLN A 14 -3.27 4.28 2.32
CA GLN A 14 -2.56 3.59 1.24
C GLN A 14 -1.10 4.04 1.17
N VAL A 15 -0.18 3.07 1.04
CA VAL A 15 1.25 3.33 0.87
C VAL A 15 1.56 3.29 -0.62
N ASP A 16 1.47 4.44 -1.27
CA ASP A 16 1.87 4.61 -2.67
C ASP A 16 3.36 4.94 -2.81
N GLU A 17 3.83 5.07 -4.06
CA GLU A 17 5.25 5.31 -4.34
C GLU A 17 5.75 6.66 -3.78
N GLU A 18 4.90 7.69 -3.79
CA GLU A 18 5.23 9.00 -3.23
C GLU A 18 5.39 8.92 -1.71
N THR A 19 4.44 8.27 -1.04
CA THR A 19 4.47 8.01 0.40
C THR A 19 5.73 7.25 0.78
N ARG A 20 6.10 6.21 0.02
CA ARG A 20 7.33 5.45 0.25
C ARG A 20 8.57 6.31 0.19
N LYS A 21 8.68 7.18 -0.83
CA LYS A 21 9.81 8.11 -0.99
C LYS A 21 9.87 9.14 0.14
N ALA A 22 8.75 9.72 0.51
CA ALA A 22 8.68 10.76 1.54
C ALA A 22 8.98 10.23 2.96
N THR A 23 8.67 8.97 3.23
CA THR A 23 8.83 8.34 4.55
C THR A 23 10.08 7.48 4.70
N GLY A 24 10.83 7.29 3.60
CA GLY A 24 12.02 6.44 3.59
C GLY A 24 11.73 4.94 3.67
N ILE A 25 10.50 4.51 3.35
CA ILE A 25 10.12 3.08 3.37
C ILE A 25 10.83 2.33 2.24
N THR A 26 11.48 1.23 2.61
CA THR A 26 12.26 0.36 1.72
C THR A 26 11.59 -1.01 1.52
N ASP A 27 12.06 -1.79 0.55
CA ASP A 27 11.55 -3.15 0.29
C ASP A 27 11.93 -4.18 1.38
N ARG A 28 12.68 -3.77 2.41
CA ARG A 28 13.12 -4.66 3.51
C ARG A 28 12.12 -4.74 4.66
N GLN A 29 11.04 -3.95 4.60
CA GLN A 29 10.05 -3.81 5.65
C GLN A 29 8.74 -4.53 5.25
N TYR A 30 7.97 -4.96 6.23
CA TYR A 30 6.64 -5.52 5.99
C TYR A 30 5.57 -4.43 6.05
N ILE A 31 4.63 -4.44 5.10
CA ILE A 31 3.49 -3.53 5.03
C ILE A 31 2.18 -4.32 5.05
N ASN A 32 1.13 -3.77 5.66
CA ASN A 32 -0.19 -4.40 5.77
C ASN A 32 -1.06 -4.23 4.51
N GLN A 33 -0.45 -4.07 3.32
CA GLN A 33 -1.13 -3.79 2.05
C GLN A 33 -0.54 -4.63 0.92
N PHE A 34 -1.38 -5.04 -0.02
CA PHE A 34 -0.94 -5.83 -1.18
C PHE A 34 -0.73 -4.96 -2.41
N PRO A 35 0.23 -5.31 -3.29
CA PRO A 35 0.34 -4.69 -4.61
C PRO A 35 -0.98 -4.78 -5.38
N PHE A 36 -1.39 -3.68 -6.01
CA PHE A 36 -2.63 -3.57 -6.83
C PHE A 36 -3.95 -3.85 -6.08
N GLU A 37 -3.97 -3.78 -4.75
CA GLU A 37 -5.20 -3.96 -3.96
C GLU A 37 -6.33 -3.02 -4.39
N ALA A 38 -5.99 -1.81 -4.87
CA ALA A 38 -6.92 -0.84 -5.45
C ALA A 38 -7.82 -1.40 -6.55
N CYS A 39 -7.39 -2.45 -7.27
CA CYS A 39 -8.21 -3.12 -8.29
C CYS A 39 -9.43 -3.84 -7.69
N LEU A 40 -9.35 -4.25 -6.43
CA LEU A 40 -10.40 -4.99 -5.73
C LEU A 40 -11.15 -4.12 -4.72
N VAL A 41 -10.48 -3.17 -4.06
CA VAL A 41 -11.12 -2.35 -3.02
C VAL A 41 -11.87 -1.14 -3.57
N MET A 42 -11.50 -0.65 -4.76
CA MET A 42 -12.19 0.48 -5.38
C MET A 42 -13.41 -0.02 -6.13
N LYS A 43 -14.61 0.47 -5.78
CA LYS A 43 -15.89 0.01 -6.38
C LYS A 43 -15.90 0.00 -7.91
N HIS A 44 -15.32 1.03 -8.55
CA HIS A 44 -15.28 1.11 -10.00
C HIS A 44 -14.30 0.11 -10.62
N HIS A 45 -13.13 -0.12 -10.01
CA HIS A 45 -12.23 -1.18 -10.45
C HIS A 45 -12.84 -2.56 -10.21
N LEU A 46 -13.44 -2.78 -9.04
CA LEU A 46 -14.11 -4.02 -8.70
C LEU A 46 -15.20 -4.38 -9.71
N ALA A 47 -16.04 -3.41 -10.10
CA ALA A 47 -17.07 -3.62 -11.12
C ALA A 47 -16.48 -4.09 -12.46
N VAL A 48 -15.36 -3.50 -12.89
CA VAL A 48 -14.66 -3.90 -14.13
C VAL A 48 -14.01 -5.28 -13.98
N THR A 49 -13.41 -5.57 -12.83
CA THR A 49 -12.74 -6.85 -12.57
C THR A 49 -13.72 -8.01 -12.48
N VAL A 50 -14.89 -7.83 -11.87
CA VAL A 50 -15.92 -8.88 -11.73
C VAL A 50 -16.69 -9.11 -13.04
N GLN A 51 -16.82 -8.09 -13.90
CA GLN A 51 -17.48 -8.23 -15.20
C GLN A 51 -16.63 -8.91 -16.27
N LYS A 52 -15.31 -9.04 -16.06
CA LYS A 52 -14.40 -9.76 -16.97
C LYS A 52 -14.17 -11.18 -16.48
#